data_AF-A0AB39X8D6-F1
#
_entry.id   AF-A0AB39X8D6-F1
#
_cell.length_a   1.000
_cell.length_b   1.000
_cell.length_c   1.000
_cell.angle_alpha   90.00
_cell.angle_beta   90.00
_cell.angle_gamma   90.00
#
_symmetry.space_group_name_H-M   'P 1'
#
loop_
_entity.id
_entity.type
_entity.pdbx_description
1 polymer ?
#
loop_
_entity_poly.entity_id
_entity_poly.type
_entity_poly.pdbx_seq_one_letter_code
_entity_poly.pdbx_strand_id
1 'polypeptide(L)' 'MSWTITFYSGVEEDLLSLPPKIQARMIRLLELMETHGPNLGPPHTKSIGNGLFELRAAS' A
#
# COMPACT_ATOMS: atom_id res chain seq x y z
N MET A 1 -7.20 -14.33 8.50
CA MET A 1 -5.72 -14.44 8.41
C MET A 1 -5.20 -13.04 8.23
N SER A 2 -4.25 -12.59 9.05
CA SER A 2 -3.61 -11.29 8.88
C SER A 2 -2.35 -11.45 8.01
N TRP A 3 -2.25 -10.67 6.95
CA TRP A 3 -1.04 -10.56 6.14
C TRP A 3 0.00 -9.72 6.88
N THR A 4 1.28 -10.04 6.68
CA THR A 4 2.38 -9.25 7.22
C THR A 4 2.96 -8.37 6.12
N ILE A 5 3.13 -7.09 6.40
CA ILE A 5 3.79 -6.15 5.50
C ILE A 5 5.24 -5.96 5.96
N THR A 6 6.17 -6.14 5.04
CA THR A 6 7.59 -5.85 5.25
C THR A 6 8.04 -4.81 4.23
N PHE A 7 8.79 -3.83 4.68
CA PHE A 7 9.33 -2.77 3.83
C PHE A 7 10.77 -3.08 3.42
N TYR A 8 11.10 -2.75 2.17
CA TYR A 8 12.49 -2.63 1.76
C TYR A 8 13.11 -1.38 2.40
N SER A 9 14.43 -1.36 2.54
CA SER A 9 15.17 -0.20 3.05
C SER A 9 14.83 1.07 2.27
N GLY A 10 14.52 2.17 2.97
CA GLY A 10 14.18 3.47 2.37
C GLY A 10 12.68 3.68 2.16
N VAL A 11 11.87 2.62 2.10
CA VAL A 11 10.42 2.75 1.81
C VAL A 11 9.65 3.38 2.97
N GLU A 12 10.07 3.14 4.20
CA GLU A 12 9.45 3.73 5.38
C GLU A 12 9.74 5.24 5.45
N GLU A 13 10.98 5.64 5.17
CA GLU A 13 11.38 7.05 5.09
C GLU A 13 10.63 7.78 3.97
N ASP A 14 10.51 7.17 2.80
CA ASP A 14 9.74 7.71 1.68
C ASP A 14 8.26 7.90 2.07
N LEU A 15 7.65 6.90 2.71
CA LEU A 15 6.27 6.96 3.21
C LEU A 15 6.09 8.10 4.22
N LEU A 16 7.05 8.29 5.12
CA LEU A 16 7.06 9.36 6.11
C LEU A 16 7.25 10.75 5.50
N SER A 17 7.88 10.85 4.33
CA SER A 17 8.11 12.10 3.59
C SER A 17 6.92 12.57 2.74
N LEU A 18 5.91 11.72 2.54
CA LEU A 18 4.75 12.04 1.70
C LEU A 18 3.94 13.21 2.28
N PRO A 19 3.26 13.99 1.42
CA PRO A 19 2.29 14.99 1.88
C PRO A 19 1.24 14.34 2.82
N PRO A 20 0.80 15.01 3.90
CA PRO A 20 -0.01 14.40 4.95
C PRO A 20 -1.26 13.65 4.45
N LYS A 21 -1.93 14.19 3.42
CA LYS A 21 -3.12 13.57 2.81
C LYS A 21 -2.79 12.24 2.13
N ILE A 22 -1.67 12.15 1.41
CA ILE A 22 -1.27 10.93 0.72
C ILE A 22 -0.75 9.92 1.74
N GLN A 23 0.02 10.35 2.73
CA GLN A 23 0.50 9.49 3.82
C GLN A 23 -0.67 8.79 4.55
N ALA A 24 -1.68 9.55 4.98
CA ALA A 24 -2.85 8.98 5.66
C ALA A 24 -3.59 7.96 4.78
N ARG A 25 -3.70 8.22 3.46
CA ARG A 25 -4.27 7.26 2.51
C ARG A 25 -3.42 6.00 2.38
N MET A 26 -2.10 6.14 2.28
CA MET A 26 -1.18 5.00 2.18
C MET A 26 -1.29 4.11 3.42
N ILE A 27 -1.24 4.69 4.62
CA ILE A 27 -1.41 3.96 5.90
C ILE A 27 -2.73 3.19 5.89
N ARG A 28 -3.84 3.84 5.52
CA ARG A 28 -5.16 3.19 5.46
C ARG A 28 -5.18 1.99 4.50
N LEU A 29 -4.50 2.10 3.36
CA LEU A 29 -4.42 0.99 2.41
C LEU A 29 -3.54 -0.16 2.93
N LEU A 30 -2.45 0.13 3.63
CA LEU A 30 -1.61 -0.87 4.26
C LEU A 30 -2.39 -1.66 5.32
N GLU A 31 -3.16 -0.99 6.18
CA GLU A 31 -4.05 -1.66 7.16
C GLU A 31 -5.09 -2.58 6.47
N LEU A 32 -5.64 -2.14 5.33
CA LEU A 32 -6.55 -2.97 4.54
C LEU A 32 -5.82 -4.18 3.95
N MET A 33 -4.59 -4.02 3.50
CA MET A 33 -3.77 -5.13 2.98
C MET A 33 -3.42 -6.13 4.07
N GLU A 34 -3.17 -5.69 5.30
CA GLU A 34 -2.97 -6.59 6.45
C GLU A 34 -4.22 -7.45 6.71
N THR A 35 -5.42 -6.92 6.46
CA THR A 35 -6.67 -7.65 6.71
C THR A 35 -7.10 -8.52 5.51
N HIS A 36 -6.99 -7.99 4.29
CA HIS A 36 -7.60 -8.54 3.08
C HIS A 36 -6.59 -9.06 2.06
N GLY A 37 -5.31 -8.76 2.24
CA GLY A 37 -4.23 -9.14 1.34
C GLY A 37 -3.89 -8.07 0.30
N PRO A 38 -2.87 -8.34 -0.53
CA PRO A 38 -2.26 -7.34 -1.40
C PRO A 38 -3.14 -6.90 -2.57
N ASN A 39 -4.23 -7.62 -2.86
CA ASN A 39 -5.14 -7.29 -3.94
C ASN A 39 -6.44 -6.67 -3.40
N LEU A 40 -6.43 -5.36 -3.18
CA LEU A 40 -7.62 -4.59 -2.80
C LEU A 40 -8.55 -4.25 -3.98
N GLY A 41 -8.09 -4.48 -5.21
CA GLY A 41 -8.82 -4.15 -6.43
C GLY A 41 -8.85 -2.64 -6.74
N PRO A 42 -9.37 -2.26 -7.93
CA PRO A 42 -9.54 -0.85 -8.29
C PRO A 42 -10.52 -0.13 -7.34
N PRO A 43 -10.25 1.14 -6.96
CA PRO A 43 -9.17 1.99 -7.46
C PRO A 43 -7.84 1.83 -6.71
N HIS A 44 -7.78 1.00 -5.66
CA HIS A 44 -6.70 0.97 -4.67
C HIS A 44 -5.46 0.19 -5.10
N THR A 45 -5.63 -0.94 -5.76
CA THR A 45 -4.53 -1.69 -6.34
C THR A 45 -4.80 -2.05 -7.79
N LYS A 46 -3.72 -2.16 -8.57
CA LYS A 46 -3.77 -2.65 -9.94
C LYS A 46 -2.72 -3.75 -10.09
N SER A 47 -3.11 -4.91 -10.60
CA SER A 47 -2.14 -5.97 -10.91
C SER A 47 -1.23 -5.52 -12.06
N ILE A 48 0.06 -5.72 -11.88
CA ILE A 48 1.09 -5.48 -12.91
C ILE A 48 1.71 -6.79 -13.42
N GLY A 49 1.09 -7.93 -13.09
CA GLY A 49 1.55 -9.27 -13.46
C GLY A 49 2.48 -9.91 -12.42
N ASN A 50 2.71 -11.23 -12.56
CA ASN A 50 3.65 -11.99 -11.71
C ASN A 50 3.38 -11.91 -10.20
N GLY A 51 2.12 -11.75 -9.80
CA GLY A 51 1.74 -11.59 -8.39
C GLY A 51 2.06 -10.22 -7.79
N LEU A 52 2.52 -9.27 -8.61
CA LEU A 52 2.82 -7.90 -8.21
C LEU A 52 1.61 -6.98 -8.40
N PHE A 53 1.51 -5.99 -7.51
CA PHE A 53 0.46 -4.99 -7.51
C PHE A 53 1.07 -3.59 -7.32
N GLU A 54 0.58 -2.64 -8.12
CA GLU A 54 0.79 -1.21 -7.87
C GLU A 54 -0.22 -0.75 -6.81
N LEU A 55 0.27 -0.14 -5.72
CA LEU A 55 -0.57 0.50 -4.72
C LEU A 55 -0.87 1.95 -5.14
N ARG A 56 -2.15 2.31 -5.22
CA ARG A 56 -2.61 3.57 -5.81
C ARG A 56 -3.29 4.46 -4.76
N ALA A 57 -2.48 5.24 -4.04
CA ALA A 57 -2.98 6.32 -3.18
C ALA A 57 -3.16 7.61 -4.00
N ALA A 58 -4.18 7.66 -4.85
CA ALA A 58 -4.53 8.88 -5.58
C ALA A 58 -4.85 10.04 -4.60
N SER A 59 -4.72 11.29 -5.04
CA SER A 59 -5.08 12.47 -4.25
C SER A 59 -6.58 12.71 -4.16
#